data_AF-A0AA38X996-F1
#
_entry.id   AF-A0AA38X996-F1
#
_cell.length_a   1.000
_cell.length_b   1.000
_cell.length_c   1.000
_cell.angle_alpha   90.00
_cell.angle_beta   90.00
_cell.angle_gamma   90.00
#
_symmetry.space_group_name_H-M   'P 1'
#
loop_
_entity.id
_entity.type
_entity.pdbx_description
1 polymer ?
#
loop_
_entity_poly.entity_id
_entity_poly.type
_entity_poly.pdbx_seq_one_letter_code
_entity_poly.pdbx_strand_id
1 'polypeptide(L)'
;MTKPEEGVTREIRKSMLCDQVICDHQSCIIGTFAKALIYYEAESTDADMAKAAIEAADPLPLTDAKTSTPPCSAAPRRSSGKATKADKQDLIKYYTGLFVKSFRKWSTNPRGEVAAANREVRLRAKDNQYASIPSMHADYEALLQHYCESGIDHEVYENFVSFYEVEGYWWGKCITLTSQRKRRGFVRKVVEQIKMEKFDPEAFKEEYQEYLGQGFNECESDSEDDA
;
A
#
# COMPACT_ATOMS: atom_id res chain seq x y z
N MET A 1 -15.58 54.19 19.28
CA MET A 1 -16.41 53.25 18.49
C MET A 1 -15.47 52.33 17.74
N THR A 2 -15.12 51.21 18.34
CA THR A 2 -14.18 50.20 17.82
C THR A 2 -14.98 49.06 17.19
N LYS A 3 -14.70 48.76 15.92
CA LYS A 3 -15.23 47.58 15.21
C LYS A 3 -14.47 46.33 15.69
N PRO A 4 -15.14 45.19 16.00
CA PRO A 4 -14.44 43.95 16.27
C PRO A 4 -14.33 43.08 15.01
N GLU A 5 -13.09 42.69 14.72
CA GLU A 5 -12.60 41.38 14.29
C GLU A 5 -13.61 40.36 13.70
N GLU A 6 -13.77 40.36 12.37
CA GLU A 6 -14.44 39.29 11.59
C GLU A 6 -13.45 38.32 10.89
N GLY A 7 -12.14 38.49 11.08
CA GLY A 7 -11.11 37.72 10.37
C GLY A 7 -10.73 36.37 11.00
N VAL A 8 -10.79 36.27 12.33
CA VAL A 8 -10.18 35.15 13.08
C VAL A 8 -11.11 33.92 13.18
N THR A 9 -12.42 34.12 13.05
CA THR A 9 -13.41 33.04 13.20
C THR A 9 -13.54 32.11 11.98
N ARG A 10 -13.05 32.51 10.80
CA ARG A 10 -13.19 31.72 9.57
C ARG A 10 -12.09 30.66 9.39
N GLU A 11 -10.88 30.92 9.89
CA GLU A 11 -9.78 29.95 9.85
C GLU A 11 -9.91 28.88 10.94
N ILE A 12 -10.34 29.26 12.15
CA ILE A 12 -10.56 28.29 13.24
C ILE A 12 -11.68 27.29 12.87
N ARG A 13 -12.72 27.73 12.16
CA ARG A 13 -13.79 26.84 11.67
C ARG A 13 -13.31 25.83 10.63
N LYS A 14 -12.33 26.17 9.79
CA LYS A 14 -11.75 25.23 8.81
C LYS A 14 -10.87 24.18 9.48
N SER A 15 -10.10 24.57 10.50
CA SER A 15 -9.26 23.65 11.28
C SER A 15 -10.12 22.62 12.02
N MET A 16 -11.19 23.05 12.69
CA MET A 16 -12.08 22.13 13.42
C MET A 16 -12.88 21.19 12.51
N LEU A 17 -13.18 21.58 11.27
CA LEU A 17 -13.82 20.68 10.30
C LEU A 17 -12.87 19.61 9.77
N CYS A 18 -11.57 19.89 9.62
CA CYS A 18 -10.58 18.87 9.26
C CYS A 18 -10.40 17.83 10.37
N ASP A 19 -10.30 18.27 11.63
CA ASP A 19 -10.06 17.35 12.75
C ASP A 19 -11.30 16.51 13.10
N GLN A 20 -12.51 17.07 12.99
CA GLN A 20 -13.76 16.33 13.23
C GLN A 20 -14.01 15.27 12.15
N VAL A 21 -13.70 15.56 10.88
CA VAL A 21 -13.82 14.58 9.77
C VAL A 21 -12.85 13.42 9.96
N ILE A 22 -11.64 13.67 10.49
CA ILE A 22 -10.63 12.62 10.74
C ILE A 22 -11.05 11.69 11.88
N CYS A 23 -11.66 12.22 12.95
CA CYS A 23 -12.09 11.40 14.09
C CYS A 23 -13.34 10.55 13.80
N ASP A 24 -14.31 11.08 13.05
CA ASP A 24 -15.50 10.29 12.67
C ASP A 24 -15.16 9.21 11.61
N HIS A 25 -14.10 9.39 10.83
CA HIS A 25 -13.62 8.39 9.86
C HIS A 25 -13.01 7.14 10.53
N GLN A 26 -12.33 7.28 11.67
CA GLN A 26 -11.77 6.12 12.39
C GLN A 26 -12.86 5.18 12.91
N SER A 27 -14.02 5.72 13.31
CA SER A 27 -15.13 4.88 13.80
C SER A 27 -15.91 4.20 12.66
N CYS A 28 -15.89 4.74 11.45
CA CYS A 28 -16.60 4.18 10.30
C CYS A 28 -15.78 3.12 9.54
N ILE A 29 -14.44 3.26 9.54
CA ILE A 29 -13.52 2.27 8.96
C ILE A 29 -13.62 0.92 9.71
N ILE A 30 -13.81 0.92 11.03
CA ILE A 30 -13.95 -0.33 11.81
C ILE A 30 -15.24 -1.10 11.44
N GLY A 31 -16.28 -0.41 10.97
CA GLY A 31 -17.57 -1.03 10.62
C GLY A 31 -17.59 -1.80 9.30
N THR A 32 -16.80 -1.39 8.31
CA THR A 32 -16.71 -2.06 7.00
C THR A 32 -15.75 -3.25 6.99
N PHE A 33 -14.71 -3.25 7.83
CA PHE A 33 -13.83 -4.41 8.00
C PHE A 33 -14.54 -5.63 8.62
N ALA A 34 -15.58 -5.42 9.42
CA ALA A 34 -16.33 -6.51 10.05
C ALA A 34 -17.10 -7.38 9.04
N LYS A 35 -17.49 -6.84 7.87
CA LYS A 35 -18.22 -7.63 6.85
C LYS A 35 -17.33 -8.52 6.00
N ALA A 36 -16.06 -8.15 5.81
CA ALA A 36 -15.10 -8.93 5.04
C ALA A 36 -14.47 -10.08 5.88
N LEU A 37 -14.31 -9.89 7.20
CA LEU A 37 -13.78 -10.94 8.08
C LEU A 37 -14.77 -12.09 8.33
N ILE A 38 -16.08 -11.82 8.35
CA ILE A 38 -17.10 -12.87 8.55
C ILE A 38 -17.16 -13.85 7.35
N TYR A 39 -16.73 -13.42 6.16
CA TYR A 39 -16.69 -14.31 4.99
C TYR A 39 -15.45 -15.24 4.97
N TYR A 40 -14.37 -14.87 5.66
CA TYR A 40 -13.12 -15.64 5.67
C TYR A 40 -13.01 -16.65 6.83
N GLU A 41 -13.73 -16.45 7.94
CA GLU A 41 -13.71 -17.37 9.09
C GLU A 41 -14.67 -18.55 8.95
N ALA A 42 -15.48 -18.63 7.89
CA ALA A 42 -16.44 -19.71 7.68
C ALA A 42 -15.90 -20.92 6.88
N GLU A 43 -14.70 -20.85 6.30
CA GLU A 43 -14.15 -21.91 5.42
C GLU A 43 -12.94 -22.68 6.00
N SER A 44 -12.54 -22.44 7.25
CA SER A 44 -11.33 -23.05 7.83
C SER A 44 -11.56 -24.04 8.98
N THR A 45 -12.74 -24.65 9.08
CA THR A 45 -12.96 -25.77 10.01
C THR A 45 -13.42 -27.01 9.25
N ASP A 46 -12.47 -27.67 8.60
CA ASP A 46 -12.38 -29.15 8.52
C ASP A 46 -11.16 -29.54 7.66
N ALA A 47 -10.03 -29.84 8.30
CA ALA A 47 -9.09 -30.89 7.88
C ALA A 47 -7.89 -31.00 8.86
N ASP A 48 -7.84 -32.16 9.50
CA ASP A 48 -6.89 -32.67 10.49
C ASP A 48 -5.37 -32.55 10.21
N MET A 49 -4.67 -32.32 11.33
CA MET A 49 -3.45 -32.98 11.83
C MET A 49 -2.50 -33.72 10.88
N ALA A 50 -1.21 -33.35 10.94
CA ALA A 50 -0.11 -34.33 10.96
C ALA A 50 1.10 -33.84 11.78
N LYS A 51 1.49 -34.69 12.72
CA LYS A 51 2.57 -34.62 13.71
C LYS A 51 3.82 -35.29 13.15
N ALA A 52 5.01 -34.70 13.30
CA ALA A 52 6.27 -35.44 13.46
C ALA A 52 7.39 -34.55 14.02
N ALA A 53 7.90 -34.97 15.18
CA ALA A 53 9.10 -34.49 15.83
C ALA A 53 10.35 -35.11 15.19
N ILE A 54 11.49 -34.42 15.22
CA ILE A 54 12.82 -34.98 15.46
C ILE A 54 13.62 -33.93 16.27
N GLU A 55 14.10 -34.37 17.43
CA GLU A 55 14.96 -33.68 18.37
C GLU A 55 16.37 -34.34 18.33
N ALA A 56 17.38 -33.55 18.75
CA ALA A 56 18.71 -33.96 19.22
C ALA A 56 19.85 -34.24 18.21
N ALA A 57 20.77 -33.28 18.12
CA ALA A 57 22.21 -33.53 18.26
C ALA A 57 22.93 -32.21 18.64
N ASP A 58 23.34 -32.11 19.91
CA ASP A 58 24.39 -31.21 20.42
C ASP A 58 25.75 -31.98 20.39
N PRO A 59 26.95 -31.39 20.63
CA PRO A 59 27.34 -29.97 20.73
C PRO A 59 28.66 -29.62 19.98
N LEU A 60 29.06 -28.34 20.11
CA LEU A 60 30.28 -27.64 19.65
C LEU A 60 31.64 -28.36 19.88
N PRO A 61 32.72 -27.87 19.23
CA PRO A 61 33.74 -27.20 20.04
C PRO A 61 34.31 -25.89 19.45
N LEU A 62 34.67 -25.00 20.39
CA LEU A 62 35.53 -23.81 20.24
C LEU A 62 36.93 -24.20 19.72
N THR A 63 37.46 -23.45 18.75
CA THR A 63 38.91 -23.19 18.63
C THR A 63 39.19 -21.81 18.04
N ASP A 64 39.98 -21.03 18.78
CA ASP A 64 40.60 -19.77 18.37
C ASP A 64 41.69 -20.02 17.30
N ALA A 65 41.71 -19.20 16.24
CA ALA A 65 42.91 -19.01 15.42
C ALA A 65 42.94 -17.62 14.76
N LYS A 66 43.74 -16.76 15.40
CA LYS A 66 44.23 -15.46 14.95
C LYS A 66 45.09 -15.61 13.68
N THR A 67 44.75 -14.99 12.55
CA THR A 67 45.72 -14.66 11.47
C THR A 67 45.20 -13.52 10.57
N SER A 68 45.87 -12.38 10.73
CA SER A 68 46.32 -11.39 9.74
C SER A 68 45.46 -11.04 8.50
N THR A 69 44.98 -9.80 8.52
CA THR A 69 44.50 -8.99 7.41
C THR A 69 45.57 -8.69 6.35
N PRO A 70 45.24 -8.77 5.05
CA PRO A 70 45.72 -7.84 4.03
C PRO A 70 44.57 -6.93 3.53
N PRO A 71 44.84 -5.73 3.01
CA PRO A 71 43.84 -4.68 2.84
C PRO A 71 42.81 -5.10 1.78
N CYS A 72 41.58 -5.33 2.24
CA CYS A 72 40.46 -5.64 1.38
C CYS A 72 40.09 -4.35 0.63
N SER A 73 40.51 -4.29 -0.64
CA SER A 73 39.91 -3.46 -1.69
C SER A 73 38.41 -3.33 -1.41
N ALA A 74 37.94 -2.11 -1.18
CA ALA A 74 36.54 -1.81 -0.89
C ALA A 74 35.64 -2.55 -1.88
N ALA A 75 35.06 -3.66 -1.42
CA ALA A 75 34.03 -4.36 -2.15
C ALA A 75 32.91 -3.34 -2.39
N PRO A 76 32.36 -3.22 -3.61
CA PRO A 76 31.23 -2.34 -3.83
C PRO A 76 30.16 -2.80 -2.85
N ARG A 77 29.72 -1.90 -1.96
CA ARG A 77 28.61 -2.15 -1.03
C ARG A 77 27.51 -2.74 -1.88
N ARG A 78 27.27 -4.05 -1.74
CA ARG A 78 26.14 -4.71 -2.39
C ARG A 78 24.93 -4.01 -1.80
N SER A 79 24.35 -3.07 -2.55
CA SER A 79 23.05 -2.52 -2.21
C SER A 79 22.18 -3.75 -1.94
N SER A 80 21.68 -3.89 -0.72
CA SER A 80 20.71 -4.93 -0.41
C SER A 80 19.63 -4.81 -1.49
N GLY A 81 19.33 -5.91 -2.19
CA GLY A 81 18.41 -5.88 -3.33
C GLY A 81 16.99 -5.44 -2.96
N LYS A 82 16.70 -5.30 -1.66
CA LYS A 82 15.44 -4.86 -1.09
C LYS A 82 15.24 -3.35 -1.29
N ALA A 83 14.00 -2.95 -1.54
CA ALA A 83 13.62 -1.54 -1.63
C ALA A 83 13.80 -0.83 -0.28
N THR A 84 14.45 0.33 -0.30
CA THR A 84 14.48 1.24 0.86
C THR A 84 13.11 1.86 1.11
N LYS A 85 12.90 2.49 2.28
CA LYS A 85 11.66 3.25 2.56
C LYS A 85 11.40 4.34 1.50
N ALA A 86 12.46 5.05 1.08
CA ALA A 86 12.37 6.06 0.02
C ALA A 86 11.99 5.44 -1.33
N ASP A 87 12.58 4.29 -1.68
CA ASP A 87 12.22 3.55 -2.90
C ASP A 87 10.74 3.14 -2.91
N LYS A 88 10.23 2.64 -1.77
CA LYS A 88 8.82 2.25 -1.61
C LYS A 88 7.89 3.46 -1.81
N GLN A 89 8.20 4.60 -1.18
CA GLN A 89 7.44 5.84 -1.34
C GLN A 89 7.41 6.34 -2.79
N ASP A 90 8.55 6.32 -3.48
CA ASP A 90 8.62 6.66 -4.90
C ASP A 90 7.83 5.69 -5.78
N LEU A 91 7.78 4.41 -5.43
CA LEU A 91 6.98 3.42 -6.13
C LEU A 91 5.48 3.64 -5.91
N ILE A 92 5.05 3.99 -4.69
CA ILE A 92 3.65 4.33 -4.41
C ILE A 92 3.25 5.55 -5.24
N LYS A 93 4.03 6.65 -5.24
CA LYS A 93 3.79 7.82 -6.11
C LYS A 93 3.66 7.44 -7.58
N TYR A 94 4.59 6.61 -8.05
CA TYR A 94 4.61 6.17 -9.44
C TYR A 94 3.39 5.30 -9.78
N TYR A 95 3.02 4.37 -8.89
CA TYR A 95 1.83 3.55 -9.00
C TYR A 95 0.57 4.39 -9.00
N THR A 96 0.38 5.29 -8.02
CA THR A 96 -0.75 6.21 -7.94
C THR A 96 -0.89 6.97 -9.25
N GLY A 97 0.21 7.48 -9.83
CA GLY A 97 0.21 8.17 -11.12
C GLY A 97 -0.21 7.33 -12.33
N LEU A 98 -0.04 6.00 -12.28
CA LEU A 98 -0.54 5.08 -13.30
C LEU A 98 -1.99 4.69 -13.05
N PHE A 99 -2.33 4.37 -11.81
CA PHE A 99 -3.68 4.02 -11.35
C PHE A 99 -4.72 5.05 -11.78
N VAL A 100 -4.55 6.31 -11.37
CA VAL A 100 -5.37 7.46 -11.78
C VAL A 100 -5.42 7.74 -13.29
N LYS A 101 -4.48 7.22 -14.08
CA LYS A 101 -4.56 7.33 -15.56
C LYS A 101 -5.55 6.33 -16.12
N SER A 102 -5.73 5.18 -15.47
CA SER A 102 -6.76 4.18 -15.82
C SER A 102 -8.16 4.80 -15.73
N PHE A 103 -8.38 5.73 -14.81
CA PHE A 103 -9.67 6.41 -14.61
C PHE A 103 -9.88 7.66 -15.48
N ARG A 104 -8.98 7.94 -16.43
CA ARG A 104 -9.04 9.17 -17.24
C ARG A 104 -10.31 9.26 -18.07
N LYS A 105 -10.86 8.13 -18.56
CA LYS A 105 -12.08 8.14 -19.39
C LYS A 105 -13.31 8.70 -18.66
N TRP A 106 -13.39 8.54 -17.33
CA TRP A 106 -14.47 9.08 -16.51
C TRP A 106 -14.17 10.46 -15.93
N SER A 107 -12.93 10.95 -16.06
CA SER A 107 -12.53 12.28 -15.57
C SER A 107 -13.04 13.43 -16.44
N THR A 108 -13.71 13.13 -17.56
CA THR A 108 -14.33 14.11 -18.46
C THR A 108 -15.85 14.24 -18.22
N ASN A 109 -16.39 13.61 -17.18
CA ASN A 109 -17.80 13.74 -16.85
C ASN A 109 -18.15 15.21 -16.51
N PRO A 110 -19.38 15.69 -16.79
CA PRO A 110 -19.75 17.09 -16.59
C PRO A 110 -19.59 17.58 -15.15
N ARG A 111 -19.68 16.66 -14.18
CA ARG A 111 -19.57 16.97 -12.74
C ARG A 111 -18.14 16.95 -12.22
N GLY A 112 -17.20 16.34 -12.94
CA GLY A 112 -15.78 16.29 -12.56
C GLY A 112 -15.48 15.47 -11.30
N GLU A 113 -16.41 14.65 -10.80
CA GLU A 113 -16.31 13.98 -9.49
C GLU A 113 -15.10 13.03 -9.43
N VAL A 114 -14.96 12.14 -10.41
CA VAL A 114 -13.80 11.23 -10.54
C VAL A 114 -12.50 12.02 -10.77
N ALA A 115 -12.58 13.17 -11.46
CA ALA A 115 -11.42 14.02 -11.66
C ALA A 115 -10.95 14.67 -10.35
N ALA A 116 -11.87 15.04 -9.46
CA ALA A 116 -11.57 15.57 -8.13
C ALA A 116 -10.87 14.51 -7.26
N ALA A 117 -11.43 13.31 -7.18
CA ALA A 117 -10.81 12.18 -6.47
C ALA A 117 -9.39 11.88 -7.02
N ASN A 118 -9.24 11.79 -8.36
CA ASN A 118 -7.95 11.58 -9.01
C ASN A 118 -6.92 12.68 -8.73
N ARG A 119 -7.38 13.94 -8.59
CA ARG A 119 -6.51 15.07 -8.28
C ARG A 119 -6.01 14.98 -6.84
N GLU A 120 -6.90 14.70 -5.91
CA GLU A 120 -6.61 14.68 -4.49
C GLU A 120 -5.67 13.52 -4.12
N VAL A 121 -5.96 12.29 -4.55
CA VAL A 121 -5.09 11.14 -4.31
C VAL A 121 -3.68 11.35 -4.90
N ARG A 122 -3.57 12.04 -6.04
CA ARG A 122 -2.26 12.40 -6.63
C ARG A 122 -1.50 13.41 -5.79
N LEU A 123 -2.18 14.39 -5.20
CA LEU A 123 -1.55 15.41 -4.35
C LEU A 123 -1.03 14.76 -3.07
N ARG A 124 -1.88 14.00 -2.38
CA ARG A 124 -1.52 13.27 -1.16
C ARG A 124 -0.37 12.29 -1.39
N ALA A 125 -0.37 11.57 -2.52
CA ALA A 125 0.76 10.72 -2.89
C ALA A 125 2.05 11.50 -3.08
N LYS A 126 2.03 12.65 -3.77
CA LYS A 126 3.23 13.49 -3.96
C LYS A 126 3.84 13.92 -2.64
N ASP A 127 2.99 14.19 -1.65
CA ASP A 127 3.36 14.60 -0.30
C ASP A 127 3.77 13.43 0.62
N ASN A 128 3.88 12.20 0.09
CA ASN A 128 4.22 10.96 0.81
C ASN A 128 3.22 10.59 1.93
N GLN A 129 1.94 10.90 1.76
CA GLN A 129 0.94 10.61 2.81
C GLN A 129 0.54 9.12 2.89
N TYR A 130 0.91 8.31 1.91
CA TYR A 130 0.57 6.88 1.88
C TYR A 130 1.75 6.03 2.32
N ALA A 131 1.55 5.26 3.38
CA ALA A 131 2.53 4.27 3.83
C ALA A 131 2.53 3.01 2.94
N SER A 132 1.40 2.71 2.28
CA SER A 132 1.20 1.49 1.49
C SER A 132 0.21 1.70 0.33
N ILE A 133 0.18 0.77 -0.63
CA ILE A 133 -0.84 0.76 -1.69
C ILE A 133 -2.26 0.59 -1.11
N PRO A 134 -2.52 -0.32 -0.16
CA PRO A 134 -3.84 -0.44 0.47
C PRO A 134 -4.34 0.87 1.09
N SER A 135 -3.45 1.61 1.78
CA SER A 135 -3.82 2.92 2.36
C SER A 135 -4.23 3.95 1.30
N MET A 136 -3.65 3.85 0.10
CA MET A 136 -3.99 4.71 -1.02
C MET A 136 -5.31 4.29 -1.69
N HIS A 137 -5.58 2.99 -1.83
CA HIS A 137 -6.87 2.50 -2.35
C HIS A 137 -8.04 2.85 -1.43
N ALA A 138 -7.89 2.62 -0.12
CA ALA A 138 -8.91 2.97 0.86
C ALA A 138 -9.23 4.48 0.83
N ASP A 139 -8.20 5.34 0.72
CA ASP A 139 -8.41 6.77 0.58
C ASP A 139 -9.10 7.14 -0.73
N TYR A 140 -8.74 6.50 -1.84
CA TYR A 140 -9.39 6.74 -3.12
C TYR A 140 -10.86 6.32 -3.12
N GLU A 141 -11.20 5.20 -2.49
CA GLU A 141 -12.59 4.78 -2.31
C GLU A 141 -13.38 5.81 -1.49
N ALA A 142 -12.82 6.28 -0.36
CA ALA A 142 -13.43 7.32 0.45
C ALA A 142 -13.65 8.62 -0.34
N LEU A 143 -12.67 9.03 -1.17
CA LEU A 143 -12.81 10.19 -2.06
C LEU A 143 -13.89 9.98 -3.12
N LEU A 144 -14.01 8.78 -3.70
CA LEU A 144 -15.09 8.47 -4.65
C LEU A 144 -16.45 8.54 -3.96
N GLN A 145 -16.60 8.00 -2.75
CA GLN A 145 -17.84 8.08 -1.99
C GLN A 145 -18.18 9.53 -1.62
N HIS A 146 -17.17 10.35 -1.30
CA HIS A 146 -17.35 11.76 -0.97
C HIS A 146 -17.78 12.60 -2.17
N TYR A 147 -17.10 12.45 -3.31
CA TYR A 147 -17.37 13.29 -4.49
C TYR A 147 -18.55 12.78 -5.32
N CYS A 148 -18.83 11.48 -5.35
CA CYS A 148 -19.93 10.91 -6.13
C CYS A 148 -21.21 10.78 -5.28
N GLU A 149 -21.80 11.91 -4.87
CA GLU A 149 -23.00 11.96 -4.01
C GLU A 149 -24.19 11.16 -4.56
N SER A 150 -24.30 11.07 -5.88
CA SER A 150 -25.37 10.32 -6.58
C SER A 150 -25.08 8.82 -6.74
N GLY A 151 -23.97 8.34 -6.16
CA GLY A 151 -23.45 6.99 -6.34
C GLY A 151 -22.25 6.95 -7.30
N ILE A 152 -21.37 5.98 -7.08
CA ILE A 152 -20.22 5.72 -7.94
C ILE A 152 -20.71 4.99 -9.20
N ASP A 153 -20.31 5.49 -10.36
CA ASP A 153 -20.56 4.83 -11.65
C ASP A 153 -20.07 3.37 -11.61
N HIS A 154 -20.88 2.44 -12.09
CA HIS A 154 -20.59 1.01 -11.96
C HIS A 154 -19.27 0.63 -12.64
N GLU A 155 -19.00 1.15 -13.84
CA GLU A 155 -17.75 0.83 -14.53
C GLU A 155 -16.54 1.43 -13.81
N VAL A 156 -16.68 2.60 -13.16
CA VAL A 156 -15.63 3.18 -12.30
C VAL A 156 -15.34 2.25 -11.14
N TYR A 157 -16.39 1.76 -10.48
CA TYR A 157 -16.23 0.89 -9.33
C TYR A 157 -15.65 -0.47 -9.71
N GLU A 158 -16.12 -1.11 -10.79
CA GLU A 158 -15.55 -2.37 -11.29
C GLU A 158 -14.06 -2.22 -11.62
N ASN A 159 -13.70 -1.16 -12.34
CA ASN A 159 -12.30 -0.90 -12.66
C ASN A 159 -11.47 -0.64 -11.39
N PHE A 160 -12.02 -0.01 -10.36
CA PHE A 160 -11.37 0.13 -9.06
C PHE A 160 -11.16 -1.22 -8.36
N VAL A 161 -12.19 -2.06 -8.31
CA VAL A 161 -12.15 -3.39 -7.70
C VAL A 161 -11.06 -4.25 -8.35
N SER A 162 -10.87 -4.19 -9.67
CA SER A 162 -9.79 -4.93 -10.35
C SER A 162 -8.38 -4.57 -9.84
N PHE A 163 -8.16 -3.33 -9.39
CA PHE A 163 -6.89 -2.94 -8.76
C PHE A 163 -6.80 -3.42 -7.31
N TYR A 164 -7.90 -3.28 -6.57
CA TYR A 164 -8.00 -3.61 -5.15
C TYR A 164 -7.80 -5.10 -4.89
N GLU A 165 -8.45 -5.97 -5.66
CA GLU A 165 -8.44 -7.43 -5.44
C GLU A 165 -7.06 -8.08 -5.53
N VAL A 166 -6.14 -7.45 -6.27
CA VAL A 166 -4.83 -8.04 -6.56
C VAL A 166 -3.66 -7.29 -5.93
N GLU A 167 -3.90 -6.19 -5.23
CA GLU A 167 -2.83 -5.33 -4.70
C GLU A 167 -1.84 -6.09 -3.78
N GLY A 168 -2.37 -7.01 -2.96
CA GLY A 168 -1.59 -7.78 -2.00
C GLY A 168 -0.63 -8.80 -2.64
N TYR A 169 -0.89 -9.19 -3.89
CA TYR A 169 -0.22 -10.34 -4.51
C TYR A 169 1.10 -9.94 -5.19
N TRP A 170 1.14 -8.80 -5.88
CA TRP A 170 2.30 -8.43 -6.69
C TRP A 170 3.30 -7.51 -5.96
N TRP A 171 2.87 -6.81 -4.90
CA TRP A 171 3.71 -5.81 -4.24
C TRP A 171 4.98 -6.42 -3.61
N GLY A 172 4.86 -7.57 -2.96
CA GLY A 172 5.99 -8.30 -2.37
C GLY A 172 7.08 -8.61 -3.39
N LYS A 173 6.69 -9.12 -4.57
CA LYS A 173 7.62 -9.35 -5.71
C LYS A 173 8.26 -8.06 -6.19
N CYS A 174 7.51 -6.96 -6.25
CA CYS A 174 8.03 -5.68 -6.70
C CYS A 174 9.20 -5.22 -5.82
N ILE A 175 9.02 -5.18 -4.50
CA ILE A 175 10.02 -4.59 -3.59
C ILE A 175 11.29 -5.44 -3.41
N THR A 176 11.26 -6.72 -3.79
CA THR A 176 12.43 -7.60 -3.78
C THR A 176 13.29 -7.49 -5.04
N LEU A 177 12.82 -6.80 -6.09
CA LEU A 177 13.60 -6.59 -7.30
C LEU A 177 14.83 -5.72 -7.03
N THR A 178 15.94 -6.09 -7.67
CA THR A 178 17.29 -5.56 -7.41
C THR A 178 17.51 -4.07 -7.70
N SER A 179 16.61 -3.38 -8.41
CA SER A 179 16.79 -1.95 -8.70
C SER A 179 15.48 -1.22 -8.93
N GLN A 180 15.46 0.07 -8.58
CA GLN A 180 14.29 0.93 -8.74
C GLN A 180 13.77 1.00 -10.19
N ARG A 181 14.66 0.92 -11.19
CA ARG A 181 14.27 0.83 -12.60
C ARG A 181 13.48 -0.45 -12.89
N LYS A 182 13.92 -1.60 -12.38
CA LYS A 182 13.19 -2.87 -12.53
C LYS A 182 11.85 -2.83 -11.80
N ARG A 183 11.82 -2.28 -10.58
CA ARG A 183 10.59 -2.07 -9.79
C ARG A 183 9.55 -1.26 -10.55
N ARG A 184 9.92 -0.08 -11.07
CA ARG A 184 9.03 0.77 -11.88
C ARG A 184 8.58 0.10 -13.19
N GLY A 185 9.47 -0.68 -13.81
CA GLY A 185 9.13 -1.49 -14.98
C GLY A 185 8.08 -2.55 -14.65
N PHE A 186 8.23 -3.22 -13.51
CA PHE A 186 7.29 -4.21 -13.01
C PHE A 186 5.92 -3.61 -12.68
N VAL A 187 5.87 -2.52 -11.89
CA VAL A 187 4.62 -1.79 -11.59
C VAL A 187 3.87 -1.43 -12.86
N ARG A 188 4.56 -0.97 -13.91
CA ARG A 188 3.93 -0.64 -15.19
C ARG A 188 3.27 -1.87 -15.83
N LYS A 189 3.97 -3.01 -15.85
CA LYS A 189 3.43 -4.25 -16.41
C LYS A 189 2.18 -4.70 -15.68
N VAL A 190 2.22 -4.69 -14.34
CA VAL A 190 1.07 -5.03 -13.50
C VAL A 190 -0.13 -4.13 -13.82
N VAL A 191 0.07 -2.81 -13.84
CA VAL A 191 -1.04 -1.89 -14.14
C VAL A 191 -1.59 -2.11 -15.55
N GLU A 192 -0.74 -2.37 -16.54
CA GLU A 192 -1.22 -2.68 -17.90
C GLU A 192 -1.95 -4.02 -18.00
N GLN A 193 -1.57 -5.04 -17.21
CA GLN A 193 -2.31 -6.30 -17.10
C GLN A 193 -3.70 -6.11 -16.48
N ILE A 194 -3.78 -5.37 -15.36
CA ILE A 194 -5.05 -5.10 -14.66
C ILE A 194 -6.05 -4.35 -15.58
N LYS A 195 -5.54 -3.49 -16.46
CA LYS A 195 -6.36 -2.70 -17.40
C LYS A 195 -6.87 -3.50 -18.61
N MET A 196 -6.52 -4.78 -18.76
CA MET A 196 -6.96 -5.58 -19.90
C MET A 196 -8.47 -5.82 -19.82
N GLU A 197 -9.16 -5.79 -20.97
CA GLU A 197 -10.62 -5.95 -21.08
C GLU A 197 -11.12 -7.30 -20.52
N LYS A 198 -10.24 -8.29 -20.41
CA LYS A 198 -10.51 -9.62 -19.85
C LYS A 198 -9.53 -9.96 -18.73
N PHE A 199 -9.33 -9.00 -17.82
CA PHE A 199 -8.51 -9.24 -16.65
C PHE A 199 -9.11 -10.35 -15.79
N ASP A 200 -8.32 -11.39 -15.52
CA ASP A 200 -8.69 -12.51 -14.66
C ASP A 200 -7.94 -12.35 -13.33
N PRO A 201 -8.63 -11.92 -12.26
CA PRO A 201 -7.99 -11.70 -10.97
C PRO A 201 -7.49 -13.01 -10.36
N GLU A 202 -8.14 -14.15 -10.60
CA GLU A 202 -7.73 -15.43 -10.01
C GLU A 202 -6.47 -15.97 -10.68
N ALA A 203 -6.39 -15.94 -12.01
CA ALA A 203 -5.17 -16.28 -12.74
C ALA A 203 -4.01 -15.35 -12.36
N PHE A 204 -4.29 -14.05 -12.15
CA PHE A 204 -3.28 -13.10 -11.67
C PHE A 204 -2.79 -13.46 -10.26
N LYS A 205 -3.70 -13.77 -9.33
CA LYS A 205 -3.36 -14.16 -7.95
C LYS A 205 -2.46 -15.39 -7.93
N GLU A 206 -2.79 -16.40 -8.74
CA GLU A 206 -1.99 -17.64 -8.88
C GLU A 206 -0.56 -17.33 -9.36
N GLU A 207 -0.37 -16.44 -10.34
CA GLU A 207 0.95 -16.03 -10.85
C GLU A 207 1.87 -15.45 -9.74
N TYR A 208 1.28 -14.81 -8.72
CA TYR A 208 2.02 -14.07 -7.71
C TYR A 208 1.88 -14.62 -6.27
N GLN A 209 1.20 -15.75 -6.09
CA GLN A 209 0.90 -16.32 -4.78
C GLN A 209 2.15 -16.58 -3.91
N GLU A 210 3.28 -16.96 -4.53
CA GLU A 210 4.54 -17.23 -3.83
C GLU A 210 5.15 -15.99 -3.13
N TYR A 211 4.67 -14.79 -3.44
CA TYR A 211 5.17 -13.53 -2.89
C TYR A 211 4.26 -12.91 -1.82
N LEU A 212 3.13 -13.55 -1.51
CA LEU A 212 2.26 -13.15 -0.40
C LEU A 212 3.05 -13.18 0.92
N GLY A 213 2.88 -12.15 1.76
CA GLY A 213 3.51 -12.04 3.07
C GLY A 213 4.96 -11.52 3.10
N GLN A 214 5.67 -11.47 1.97
CA GLN A 214 7.07 -11.00 1.94
C GLN A 214 7.25 -9.47 2.05
N GLY A 215 6.15 -8.71 2.08
CA GLY A 215 6.18 -7.24 2.06
C GLY A 215 5.41 -6.52 3.16
N PHE A 216 4.83 -7.24 4.13
CA PHE A 216 3.97 -6.66 5.17
C PHE A 216 4.56 -6.70 6.60
N ASN A 217 5.78 -7.21 6.80
CA ASN A 217 6.48 -7.03 8.07
C ASN A 217 7.20 -5.68 8.08
N GLU A 218 6.54 -4.65 8.60
CA GLU A 218 7.17 -3.40 9.06
C GLU A 218 6.63 -3.05 10.46
N CYS A 219 7.00 -3.88 11.42
CA CYS A 219 7.10 -3.53 12.84
C CYS A 219 8.51 -3.85 13.33
N GLU A 220 9.55 -3.40 12.61
CA GLU A 220 10.87 -3.26 13.22
C GLU A 220 10.87 -1.89 13.90
N SER A 221 10.50 -1.91 15.18
CA SER A 221 10.79 -0.83 16.11
C SER A 221 12.29 -0.81 16.31
N ASP A 222 12.98 0.06 15.57
CA ASP A 222 14.32 0.53 15.94
C ASP A 222 14.17 1.34 17.23
N SER A 223 14.17 0.66 18.38
CA SER A 223 14.47 1.28 19.65
C SER A 223 15.95 1.66 19.62
N GLU A 224 16.22 2.94 19.34
CA GLU A 224 17.49 3.56 19.66
C GLU A 224 17.70 3.46 21.18
N ASP A 225 18.67 2.63 21.57
CA ASP A 225 19.27 2.65 22.90
C ASP A 225 19.98 4.01 23.08
N ASP A 226 19.30 4.96 23.70
CA ASP A 226 19.94 6.14 24.28
C ASP A 226 20.65 5.71 25.58
N ALA A 227 21.98 5.78 25.52
CA ALA A 227 22.91 5.64 26.65
C ALA A 227 23.09 6.96 27.41
#